data_AF-A0A1L7WK36-F1
#
_entry.id   AF-A0A1L7WK36-F1
#
_cell.length_a   1.000
_cell.length_b   1.000
_cell.length_c   1.000
_cell.angle_alpha   90.00
_cell.angle_beta   90.00
_cell.angle_gamma   90.00
#
_symmetry.space_group_name_H-M   'P 1'
#
loop_
_entity.id
_entity.type
_entity.pdbx_description
1 polymer ?
#
loop_
_entity_poly.entity_id
_entity_poly.type
_entity_poly.pdbx_seq_one_letter_code
_entity_poly.pdbx_strand_id
1 'polypeptide(L)'
;MAIDTIEDSLAEISPASSPERPESGSRAALALEIFDKWCQERVNAIHNNPPFPMPPGVYMHPDCRWQVAHLYGVESVLNTQEWKDLSMQALFEKVSLLKEWRYREQDMDKLIQRLQQMVEEVQIAWPERQKEVEAAKRKAEELKSAEEEQLIKSLSERVRVIKGSMNRGGPWHELLQELRLLVDDVEIEWTKCHGEGAASQGRPEPREVTGEPKLDDGQEEERIHKRILKAELMQRKMKQFNLSITDLS
;
A
#
# COMPACT_ATOMS: atom_id res chain seq x y z
N MET A 1 -5.12 40.04 50.16
CA MET A 1 -5.23 38.58 50.01
C MET A 1 -5.94 38.34 48.69
N ALA A 2 -5.20 37.93 47.66
CA ALA A 2 -5.72 37.52 46.37
C ALA A 2 -5.18 36.10 46.14
N ILE A 3 -6.07 35.15 45.91
CA ILE A 3 -5.78 33.76 45.61
C ILE A 3 -5.89 33.68 44.10
N ASP A 4 -4.76 33.64 43.40
CA ASP A 4 -4.73 33.43 41.96
C ASP A 4 -5.13 31.98 41.65
N THR A 5 -6.23 31.88 40.93
CA THR A 5 -6.80 30.65 40.38
C THR A 5 -5.90 30.17 39.25
N ILE A 6 -5.18 29.07 39.48
CA ILE A 6 -4.51 28.31 38.42
C ILE A 6 -5.59 27.43 37.78
N GLU A 7 -6.26 27.96 36.75
CA GLU A 7 -7.09 27.19 35.83
C GLU A 7 -6.21 26.30 34.96
N ASP A 8 -5.99 25.09 35.46
CA ASP A 8 -6.30 23.82 34.80
C ASP A 8 -6.36 23.86 33.26
N SER A 9 -5.19 24.01 32.63
CA SER A 9 -4.99 23.67 31.22
C SER A 9 -4.69 22.18 31.08
N LEU A 10 -5.72 21.35 31.29
CA LEU A 10 -5.71 19.95 30.85
C LEU A 10 -5.76 19.95 29.32
N ALA A 11 -4.58 20.03 28.71
CA ALA A 11 -4.42 19.71 27.30
C ALA A 11 -4.95 18.30 27.07
N GLU A 12 -6.05 18.23 26.33
CA GLU A 12 -6.71 17.04 25.85
C GLU A 12 -5.69 16.21 25.05
N ILE A 13 -5.09 15.21 25.70
CA ILE A 13 -4.15 14.29 25.08
C ILE A 13 -4.99 13.41 24.16
N SER A 14 -5.01 13.77 22.88
CA SER A 14 -5.55 12.93 21.81
C SER A 14 -5.04 11.49 21.98
N PRO A 15 -5.92 10.47 21.99
CA PRO A 15 -5.49 9.09 22.23
C PRO A 15 -4.44 8.72 21.18
N ALA A 16 -3.24 8.38 21.67
CA ALA A 16 -2.13 7.96 20.83
C ALA A 16 -2.63 6.95 19.80
N SER A 17 -2.48 7.30 18.51
CA SER A 17 -2.90 6.45 17.41
C SER A 17 -2.35 5.04 17.62
N SER A 18 -3.22 4.03 17.51
CA SER A 18 -2.80 2.63 17.61
C SER A 18 -1.58 2.39 16.71
N PRO A 19 -0.55 1.71 17.19
CA PRO A 19 0.65 1.50 16.40
C PRO A 19 0.29 0.76 15.12
N GLU A 20 0.75 1.28 13.98
CA GLU A 20 0.47 0.66 12.69
C GLU A 20 1.40 -0.51 12.43
N ARG A 21 0.90 -1.53 11.73
CA ARG A 21 1.73 -2.66 11.29
C ARG A 21 2.83 -2.14 10.33
N PRO A 22 4.10 -2.55 10.51
CA PRO A 22 5.16 -2.19 9.58
C PRO A 22 4.83 -2.53 8.13
N GLU A 23 5.14 -1.60 7.21
CA GLU A 23 4.93 -1.80 5.77
C GLU A 23 5.71 -3.01 5.27
N SER A 24 5.08 -3.81 4.40
CA SER A 24 5.74 -4.97 3.81
C SER A 24 6.96 -4.58 2.99
N GLY A 25 8.06 -5.31 3.17
CA GLY A 25 9.33 -5.00 2.52
C GLY A 25 10.16 -3.91 3.21
N SER A 26 9.67 -3.29 4.29
CA SER A 26 10.45 -2.36 5.11
C SER A 26 11.41 -3.08 6.07
N ARG A 27 12.39 -2.33 6.61
CA ARG A 27 13.34 -2.85 7.60
C ARG A 27 12.65 -3.24 8.90
N ALA A 28 11.65 -2.46 9.31
CA ALA A 28 10.80 -2.79 10.45
C ALA A 28 10.02 -4.09 10.22
N ALA A 29 9.54 -4.36 9.00
CA ALA A 29 8.90 -5.64 8.70
C ALA A 29 9.88 -6.82 8.81
N LEU A 30 11.13 -6.68 8.34
CA LEU A 30 12.16 -7.70 8.54
C LEU A 30 12.45 -7.93 10.03
N ALA A 31 12.59 -6.86 10.81
CA ALA A 31 12.80 -6.96 12.25
C ALA A 31 11.62 -7.64 12.95
N LEU A 32 10.38 -7.35 12.51
CA LEU A 32 9.18 -8.03 13.01
C LEU A 32 9.21 -9.54 12.72
N GLU A 33 9.60 -9.96 11.52
CA GLU A 33 9.72 -11.39 11.18
C GLU A 33 10.72 -12.12 12.10
N ILE A 34 11.87 -11.51 12.39
CA ILE A 34 12.89 -12.05 13.30
C ILE A 34 12.37 -12.07 14.74
N PHE A 35 11.71 -10.99 15.18
CA PHE A 35 11.17 -10.87 16.52
C PHE A 35 10.02 -11.85 16.78
N ASP A 36 9.18 -12.09 15.78
CA ASP A 36 8.06 -13.03 15.83
C ASP A 36 8.54 -14.46 16.04
N LYS A 37 9.66 -14.86 15.40
CA LYS A 37 10.30 -16.16 15.63
C LYS A 37 10.75 -16.30 17.09
N TRP A 38 11.42 -15.29 17.62
CA TRP A 38 11.82 -15.30 19.04
C TRP A 38 10.61 -15.36 19.97
N CYS A 39 9.57 -14.55 19.73
CA CYS A 39 8.33 -14.62 20.52
C CYS A 39 7.69 -16.01 20.47
N GLN A 40 7.70 -16.65 19.30
CA GLN A 40 7.22 -18.01 19.09
C GLN A 40 8.05 -19.05 19.87
N GLU A 41 9.38 -18.94 19.85
CA GLU A 41 10.26 -19.81 20.64
C GLU A 41 10.02 -19.67 22.14
N ARG A 42 9.86 -18.43 22.63
CA ARG A 42 9.58 -18.16 24.05
C ARG A 42 8.25 -18.75 24.49
N VAL A 43 7.18 -18.55 23.72
CA VAL A 43 5.86 -19.13 24.06
C VAL A 43 5.90 -20.65 24.05
N ASN A 44 6.57 -21.26 23.06
CA ASN A 44 6.67 -22.71 22.98
C ASN A 44 7.45 -23.27 24.17
N ALA A 45 8.54 -22.61 24.58
CA ALA A 45 9.30 -22.99 25.77
C ALA A 45 8.46 -22.92 27.05
N ILE A 46 7.65 -21.87 27.23
CA ILE A 46 6.73 -21.72 28.38
C ILE A 46 5.69 -22.84 28.41
N HIS A 47 5.22 -23.27 27.24
CA HIS A 47 4.21 -24.33 27.09
C HIS A 47 4.81 -25.73 26.89
N ASN A 48 6.09 -25.94 27.23
CA ASN A 48 6.80 -27.23 27.14
C ASN A 48 6.78 -27.85 25.73
N ASN A 49 7.06 -27.05 24.71
CA ASN A 49 7.15 -27.44 23.30
C ASN A 49 5.91 -28.21 22.82
N PRO A 50 4.76 -27.52 22.70
CA PRO A 50 3.53 -28.14 22.24
C PRO A 50 3.69 -28.75 20.84
N PRO A 51 2.89 -29.77 20.49
CA PRO A 51 2.99 -30.44 19.19
C PRO A 51 2.70 -29.50 18.01
N PHE A 52 1.99 -28.40 18.25
CA PHE A 52 1.75 -27.33 17.29
C PHE A 52 2.39 -26.04 17.79
N PRO A 53 3.17 -25.33 16.95
CA PRO A 53 3.76 -24.06 17.33
C PRO A 53 2.69 -23.06 17.76
N MET A 54 2.87 -22.47 18.94
CA MET A 54 1.98 -21.44 19.44
C MET A 54 2.22 -20.13 18.66
N PRO A 55 1.17 -19.33 18.42
CA PRO A 55 1.34 -18.05 17.76
C PRO A 55 2.08 -17.05 18.67
N PRO A 56 2.95 -16.20 18.12
CA PRO A 56 3.73 -15.22 18.90
C PRO A 56 2.84 -14.23 19.68
N GLY A 57 1.62 -14.00 19.19
CA GLY A 57 0.60 -13.16 19.85
C GLY A 57 0.21 -13.62 21.25
N VAL A 58 0.40 -14.90 21.58
CA VAL A 58 0.12 -15.44 22.93
C VAL A 58 1.19 -15.01 23.93
N TYR A 59 2.42 -14.78 23.48
CA TYR A 59 3.50 -14.26 24.33
C TYR A 59 3.54 -12.74 24.37
N MET A 60 3.37 -12.06 23.24
CA MET A 60 3.36 -10.60 23.18
C MET A 60 2.32 -10.10 22.17
N HIS A 61 1.48 -9.15 22.60
CA HIS A 61 0.40 -8.60 21.76
C HIS A 61 0.95 -8.04 20.42
N PRO A 62 0.25 -8.23 19.29
CA PRO A 62 0.69 -7.72 17.98
C PRO A 62 1.16 -6.27 17.99
N ASP A 63 0.38 -5.36 18.57
CA ASP A 63 0.68 -3.93 18.63
C ASP A 63 2.00 -3.63 19.35
N CYS A 64 2.29 -4.36 20.43
CA CYS A 64 3.56 -4.24 21.15
C CYS A 64 4.72 -4.72 20.29
N ARG A 65 4.54 -5.83 19.55
CA ARG A 65 5.55 -6.34 18.62
C ARG A 65 5.79 -5.37 17.46
N TRP A 66 4.75 -4.70 16.96
CA TRP A 66 4.88 -3.68 15.92
C TRP A 66 5.67 -2.47 16.41
N GLN A 67 5.38 -1.96 17.62
CA GLN A 67 6.17 -0.88 18.22
C GLN A 67 7.65 -1.26 18.38
N VAL A 68 7.94 -2.47 18.86
CA VAL A 68 9.30 -3.00 18.96
C VAL A 68 9.97 -3.06 17.59
N ALA A 69 9.28 -3.56 16.57
CA ALA A 69 9.80 -3.67 15.22
C ALA A 69 10.12 -2.30 14.59
N HIS A 70 9.28 -1.29 14.85
CA HIS A 70 9.51 0.09 14.39
C HIS A 70 10.77 0.73 14.94
N LEU A 71 11.28 0.26 16.09
CA LEU A 71 12.59 0.69 16.59
C LEU A 71 13.73 0.41 15.61
N TYR A 72 13.55 -0.54 14.69
CA TYR A 72 14.51 -0.90 13.65
C TYR A 72 14.21 -0.27 12.28
N GLY A 73 13.09 0.43 12.13
CA GLY A 73 12.72 1.13 10.90
C GLY A 73 13.41 2.48 10.74
N VAL A 74 13.90 3.08 11.83
CA VAL A 74 14.48 4.42 11.88
C VAL A 74 16.01 4.36 11.71
N GLU A 75 16.65 5.51 11.45
CA GLU A 75 18.11 5.71 11.50
C GLU A 75 18.76 5.23 12.82
N SER A 76 17.97 4.94 13.86
CA SER A 76 18.39 4.35 15.14
C SER A 76 19.24 3.08 15.00
N VAL A 77 19.06 2.28 13.94
CA VAL A 77 19.88 1.07 13.71
C VAL A 77 21.31 1.41 13.30
N LEU A 78 21.55 2.62 12.80
CA LEU A 78 22.90 3.10 12.47
C LEU A 78 23.68 3.51 13.73
N ASN A 79 22.97 3.88 14.82
CA ASN A 79 23.60 4.21 16.09
C ASN A 79 23.75 2.96 16.98
N THR A 80 24.75 2.14 16.66
CA THR A 80 25.06 0.92 17.44
C THR A 80 25.32 1.17 18.93
N GLN A 81 25.70 2.39 19.32
CA GLN A 81 25.92 2.72 20.72
C GLN A 81 24.61 2.83 21.53
N GLU A 82 23.56 3.43 20.97
CA GLU A 82 22.25 3.52 21.64
C GLU A 82 21.68 2.14 21.98
N TRP A 83 21.91 1.15 21.12
CA TRP A 83 21.46 -0.21 21.35
C TRP A 83 22.29 -0.91 22.43
N LYS A 84 23.61 -0.70 22.46
CA LYS A 84 24.47 -1.27 23.51
C LYS A 84 24.08 -0.80 24.91
N ASP A 85 23.67 0.47 25.01
CA ASP A 85 23.27 1.09 26.27
C ASP A 85 21.75 1.06 26.51
N LEU A 86 21.01 0.24 25.75
CA LEU A 86 19.56 0.12 25.87
C LEU A 86 19.16 -0.37 27.26
N SER A 87 18.56 0.52 28.04
CA SER A 87 18.00 0.20 29.36
C SER A 87 16.50 -0.10 29.29
N MET A 88 15.97 -0.75 30.32
CA MET A 88 14.53 -1.00 30.47
C MET A 88 13.71 0.29 30.41
N GLN A 89 14.19 1.36 31.05
CA GLN A 89 13.48 2.64 31.08
C GLN A 89 13.44 3.30 29.70
N ALA A 90 14.57 3.31 28.99
CA ALA A 90 14.64 3.80 27.61
C ALA A 90 13.74 2.99 26.67
N LEU A 91 13.63 1.67 26.89
CA LEU A 91 12.74 0.82 26.10
C LEU A 91 11.27 1.14 26.36
N PHE A 92 10.85 1.40 27.60
CA PHE A 92 9.48 1.78 27.94
C PHE A 92 9.06 3.15 27.41
N GLU A 93 10.01 4.08 27.24
CA GLU A 93 9.75 5.37 26.62
C GLU A 93 9.45 5.20 25.13
N LYS A 94 10.16 4.29 24.45
CA LYS A 94 9.95 4.03 23.01
C LYS A 94 8.79 3.06 22.73
N VAL A 95 8.51 2.14 23.66
CA VAL A 95 7.49 1.08 23.53
C VAL A 95 6.66 1.04 24.81
N SER A 96 5.67 1.92 24.89
CA SER A 96 4.84 2.08 26.09
C SER A 96 4.02 0.83 26.44
N LEU A 97 3.61 0.05 25.42
CA LEU A 97 2.81 -1.17 25.60
C LEU A 97 3.56 -2.29 26.34
N LEU A 98 4.90 -2.25 26.39
CA LEU A 98 5.68 -3.21 27.19
C LEU A 98 5.41 -3.09 28.70
N LYS A 99 4.88 -1.94 29.15
CA LYS A 99 4.49 -1.77 30.56
C LYS A 99 3.36 -2.73 30.95
N GLU A 100 2.49 -3.11 30.03
CA GLU A 100 1.35 -4.01 30.30
C GLU A 100 1.65 -5.47 29.95
N TRP A 101 2.87 -5.75 29.48
CA TRP A 101 3.23 -7.08 29.01
C TRP A 101 3.32 -8.09 30.17
N ARG A 102 2.51 -9.16 30.08
CA ARG A 102 2.35 -10.18 31.13
C ARG A 102 3.67 -10.82 31.61
N TYR A 103 4.64 -11.03 30.72
CA TYR A 103 5.90 -11.71 31.04
C TYR A 103 7.04 -10.74 31.38
N ARG A 104 6.74 -9.43 31.51
CA ARG A 104 7.70 -8.36 31.78
C ARG A 104 8.68 -8.71 32.91
N GLU A 105 8.17 -9.11 34.07
CA GLU A 105 9.03 -9.34 35.24
C GLU A 105 9.97 -10.55 35.10
N GLN A 106 9.64 -11.51 34.23
CA GLN A 106 10.41 -12.74 34.07
C GLN A 106 11.41 -12.68 32.91
N ASP A 107 11.04 -11.98 31.84
CA ASP A 107 11.73 -12.05 30.56
C ASP A 107 12.20 -10.68 30.04
N MET A 108 12.08 -9.58 30.81
CA MET A 108 12.55 -8.25 30.36
C MET A 108 14.05 -8.23 30.03
N ASP A 109 14.90 -8.78 30.89
CA ASP A 109 16.35 -8.81 30.62
C ASP A 109 16.68 -9.61 29.36
N LYS A 110 15.97 -10.73 29.14
CA LYS A 110 16.11 -11.56 27.94
C LYS A 110 15.61 -10.82 26.70
N LEU A 111 14.53 -10.05 26.84
CA LEU A 111 14.02 -9.19 25.76
C LEU A 111 15.08 -8.16 25.38
N ILE A 112 15.61 -7.40 26.34
CA ILE A 112 16.65 -6.37 26.07
C ILE A 112 17.86 -7.01 25.38
N GLN A 113 18.38 -8.12 25.94
CA GLN A 113 19.50 -8.84 25.35
C GLN A 113 19.19 -9.29 23.91
N ARG A 114 17.99 -9.81 23.66
CA ARG A 114 17.59 -10.24 22.33
C ARG A 114 17.52 -9.07 21.36
N LEU A 115 16.92 -7.95 21.77
CA LEU A 115 16.82 -6.75 20.95
C LEU A 115 18.21 -6.22 20.56
N GLN A 116 19.16 -6.24 21.47
CA GLN A 116 20.56 -5.87 21.19
C GLN A 116 21.20 -6.78 20.14
N GLN A 117 21.00 -8.10 20.24
CA GLN A 117 21.52 -9.08 19.26
C GLN A 117 20.88 -8.92 17.88
N MET A 118 19.57 -8.64 17.85
CA MET A 118 18.82 -8.48 16.60
C MET A 118 19.31 -7.32 15.74
N VAL A 119 19.99 -6.33 16.31
CA VAL A 119 20.59 -5.22 15.55
C VAL A 119 21.51 -5.76 14.47
N GLU A 120 22.40 -6.69 14.82
CA GLU A 120 23.35 -7.29 13.89
C GLU A 120 22.64 -8.18 12.86
N GLU A 121 21.70 -9.02 13.31
CA GLU A 121 20.92 -9.88 12.42
C GLU A 121 20.15 -9.07 11.35
N VAL A 122 19.50 -7.98 11.76
CA VAL A 122 18.77 -7.09 10.86
C VAL A 122 19.73 -6.34 9.94
N GLN A 123 20.91 -5.90 10.42
CA GLN A 123 21.92 -5.25 9.58
C GLN A 123 22.47 -6.18 8.49
N ILE A 124 22.70 -7.45 8.82
CA ILE A 124 23.21 -8.45 7.87
C ILE A 124 22.15 -8.85 6.86
N ALA A 125 20.90 -9.11 7.31
CA ALA A 125 19.84 -9.61 6.44
C ALA A 125 19.20 -8.51 5.55
N TRP A 126 19.29 -7.24 5.94
CA TRP A 126 18.59 -6.16 5.25
C TRP A 126 19.00 -5.95 3.78
N PRO A 127 20.29 -5.95 3.40
CA PRO A 127 20.69 -5.77 2.00
C PRO A 127 20.15 -6.86 1.06
N GLU A 128 20.03 -8.09 1.54
CA GLU A 128 19.45 -9.19 0.76
C GLU A 128 17.95 -9.01 0.60
N ARG A 129 17.25 -8.69 1.70
CA ARG A 129 15.81 -8.41 1.67
C ARG A 129 15.47 -7.23 0.76
N GLN A 130 16.29 -6.19 0.76
CA GLN A 130 16.11 -5.03 -0.11
C GLN A 130 16.17 -5.43 -1.59
N LYS A 131 17.13 -6.28 -1.99
CA LYS A 131 17.22 -6.78 -3.37
C LYS A 131 15.99 -7.61 -3.76
N GLU A 132 15.47 -8.43 -2.84
CA GLU A 132 14.24 -9.20 -3.08
C GLU A 132 13.04 -8.28 -3.31
N VAL A 133 12.89 -7.23 -2.50
CA VAL A 133 11.81 -6.25 -2.60
C VAL A 133 11.90 -5.47 -3.92
N GLU A 134 13.10 -5.00 -4.29
CA GLU A 134 13.33 -4.32 -5.55
C GLU A 134 13.05 -5.23 -6.76
N ALA A 135 13.50 -6.49 -6.71
CA ALA A 135 13.22 -7.47 -7.76
C ALA A 135 11.73 -7.80 -7.87
N ALA A 136 11.02 -7.93 -6.74
CA ALA A 136 9.59 -8.15 -6.72
C ALA A 136 8.82 -6.95 -7.29
N LYS A 137 9.23 -5.73 -6.93
CA LYS A 137 8.65 -4.49 -7.48
C LYS A 137 8.86 -4.41 -8.99
N ARG A 138 10.07 -4.68 -9.48
CA ARG A 138 10.38 -4.70 -10.91
C ARG A 138 9.54 -5.74 -11.65
N LYS A 139 9.42 -6.97 -11.12
CA LYS A 139 8.56 -8.00 -11.73
C LYS A 139 7.09 -7.58 -11.75
N ALA A 140 6.60 -6.91 -10.70
CA ALA A 140 5.24 -6.41 -10.66
C ALA A 140 5.01 -5.30 -11.69
N GLU A 141 5.98 -4.41 -11.89
CA GLU A 141 5.94 -3.37 -12.93
C GLU A 141 6.01 -3.99 -14.35
N GLU A 142 6.87 -4.98 -14.57
CA GLU A 142 6.95 -5.71 -15.84
C GLU A 142 5.64 -6.43 -16.18
N LEU A 143 5.00 -7.07 -15.19
CA LEU A 143 3.69 -7.70 -15.35
C LEU A 143 2.60 -6.66 -15.69
N LYS A 144 2.54 -5.56 -14.96
CA LYS A 144 1.59 -4.47 -15.24
C LYS A 144 1.79 -3.90 -16.65
N SER A 145 3.04 -3.67 -17.05
CA SER A 145 3.36 -3.19 -18.40
C SER A 145 2.95 -4.18 -19.48
N ALA A 146 3.13 -5.49 -19.25
CA ALA A 146 2.72 -6.53 -20.19
C ALA A 146 1.20 -6.63 -20.31
N GLU A 147 0.47 -6.52 -19.20
CA GLU A 147 -0.99 -6.47 -19.16
C GLU A 147 -1.53 -5.23 -19.92
N GLU A 148 -0.93 -4.07 -19.69
CA GLU A 148 -1.26 -2.84 -20.40
C GLU A 148 -0.99 -2.95 -21.91
N GLU A 149 0.14 -3.53 -22.32
CA GLU A 149 0.45 -3.75 -23.74
C GLU A 149 -0.55 -4.70 -24.40
N GLN A 150 -0.91 -5.79 -23.71
CA GLN A 150 -1.90 -6.74 -24.20
C GLN A 150 -3.29 -6.09 -24.35
N LEU A 151 -3.68 -5.24 -23.41
CA LEU A 151 -4.92 -4.46 -23.49
C LEU A 151 -4.89 -3.51 -24.70
N ILE A 152 -3.82 -2.74 -24.87
CA ILE A 152 -3.65 -1.81 -26.01
C ILE A 152 -3.73 -2.56 -27.35
N LYS A 153 -3.08 -3.73 -27.45
CA LYS A 153 -3.10 -4.56 -28.66
C LYS A 153 -4.50 -5.08 -28.97
N SER A 154 -5.23 -5.56 -27.96
CA SER A 154 -6.61 -6.03 -28.08
C SER A 154 -7.56 -4.91 -28.56
N LEU A 155 -7.46 -3.73 -27.95
CA LEU A 155 -8.26 -2.56 -28.33
C LEU A 155 -7.94 -2.09 -29.75
N SER A 156 -6.66 -2.08 -30.13
CA SER A 156 -6.22 -1.70 -31.48
C SER A 156 -6.79 -2.63 -32.55
N GLU A 157 -6.88 -3.94 -32.26
CA GLU A 157 -7.50 -4.92 -33.17
C GLU A 157 -9.00 -4.67 -33.31
N ARG A 158 -9.73 -4.48 -32.21
CA ARG A 158 -11.18 -4.17 -32.23
C ARG A 158 -11.47 -2.91 -33.05
N VAL A 159 -10.70 -1.84 -32.84
CA VAL A 159 -10.84 -0.59 -33.60
C VAL A 159 -10.55 -0.82 -35.10
N ARG A 160 -9.55 -1.64 -35.44
CA ARG A 160 -9.25 -1.98 -36.85
C ARG A 160 -10.41 -2.71 -37.51
N VAL A 161 -10.99 -3.69 -36.82
CA VAL A 161 -12.15 -4.46 -37.31
C VAL A 161 -13.34 -3.53 -37.57
N ILE A 162 -13.66 -2.66 -36.61
CA ILE A 162 -14.76 -1.69 -36.72
C ILE A 162 -14.54 -0.76 -37.92
N LYS A 163 -13.35 -0.15 -38.04
CA LYS A 163 -13.00 0.70 -39.19
C LYS A 163 -13.12 -0.05 -40.53
N GLY A 164 -12.68 -1.31 -40.57
CA GLY A 164 -12.82 -2.16 -41.75
C GLY A 164 -14.27 -2.39 -42.15
N SER A 165 -15.18 -2.56 -41.19
CA SER A 165 -16.62 -2.72 -41.43
C SER A 165 -17.30 -1.43 -41.86
N MET A 166 -16.90 -0.27 -41.31
CA MET A 166 -17.39 1.04 -41.74
C MET A 166 -17.07 1.29 -43.22
N ASN A 167 -15.84 0.98 -43.64
CA ASN A 167 -15.40 1.15 -45.03
C ASN A 167 -16.15 0.25 -46.04
N ARG A 168 -16.80 -0.83 -45.58
CA ARG A 168 -17.61 -1.74 -46.41
C ARG A 168 -19.09 -1.40 -46.44
N GLY A 169 -19.51 -0.28 -45.85
CA GLY A 169 -20.93 0.10 -45.75
C GLY A 169 -21.71 -0.73 -44.74
N GLY A 170 -21.06 -1.22 -43.68
CA GLY A 170 -21.72 -1.92 -42.58
C GLY A 170 -22.72 -1.04 -41.82
N PRO A 171 -23.59 -1.64 -40.98
CA PRO A 171 -24.59 -0.92 -40.21
C PRO A 171 -23.93 0.02 -39.19
N TRP A 172 -23.90 1.31 -39.51
CA TRP A 172 -23.21 2.35 -38.73
C TRP A 172 -23.67 2.43 -37.27
N HIS A 173 -24.96 2.18 -37.00
CA HIS A 173 -25.50 2.20 -35.64
C HIS A 173 -24.93 1.09 -34.75
N GLU A 174 -24.77 -0.13 -35.27
CA GLU A 174 -24.20 -1.25 -34.50
C GLU A 174 -22.72 -0.99 -34.19
N LEU A 175 -21.98 -0.45 -35.16
CA LEU A 175 -20.56 -0.12 -35.02
C LEU A 175 -20.31 1.02 -34.02
N LEU A 176 -21.20 2.01 -33.96
CA LEU A 176 -21.14 3.08 -32.96
C LEU A 176 -21.47 2.58 -31.55
N GLN A 177 -22.41 1.65 -31.43
CA GLN A 177 -22.74 1.02 -30.15
C GLN A 177 -21.57 0.16 -29.64
N GLU A 178 -20.92 -0.62 -30.51
CA GLU A 178 -19.71 -1.37 -30.16
C GLU A 178 -18.53 -0.47 -29.74
N LEU A 179 -18.32 0.66 -30.43
CA LEU A 179 -17.31 1.65 -30.04
C LEU A 179 -17.61 2.28 -28.67
N ARG A 180 -18.87 2.57 -28.39
CA ARG A 180 -19.28 3.12 -27.09
C ARG A 180 -18.98 2.13 -25.97
N LEU A 181 -19.39 0.86 -26.13
CA LEU A 181 -19.11 -0.20 -25.15
C LEU A 181 -17.61 -0.40 -24.95
N LEU A 182 -16.81 -0.34 -26.02
CA LEU A 182 -15.35 -0.41 -25.95
C LEU A 182 -14.77 0.74 -25.10
N VAL A 183 -15.26 1.97 -25.27
CA VAL A 183 -14.77 3.12 -24.49
C VAL A 183 -15.15 2.98 -23.02
N ASP A 184 -16.37 2.53 -22.73
CA ASP A 184 -16.83 2.29 -21.37
C ASP A 184 -16.00 1.17 -20.68
N ASP A 185 -15.70 0.07 -21.39
CA ASP A 185 -14.82 -1.00 -20.91
C ASP A 185 -13.41 -0.48 -20.56
N VAL A 186 -12.84 0.37 -21.41
CA VAL A 186 -11.51 0.96 -21.20
C VAL A 186 -11.51 1.92 -20.01
N GLU A 187 -12.55 2.73 -19.85
CA GLU A 187 -12.66 3.65 -18.72
C GLU A 187 -12.83 2.88 -17.40
N ILE A 188 -13.56 1.77 -17.40
CA ILE A 188 -13.69 0.86 -16.25
C ILE A 188 -12.34 0.19 -15.91
N GLU A 189 -11.65 -0.37 -16.89
CA GLU A 189 -10.35 -1.03 -16.64
C GLU A 189 -9.27 -0.01 -16.23
N TRP A 190 -9.24 1.18 -16.85
CA TRP A 190 -8.34 2.27 -16.46
C TRP A 190 -8.54 2.71 -15.01
N THR A 191 -9.80 2.86 -14.60
CA THR A 191 -10.14 3.25 -13.23
C THR A 191 -9.84 2.15 -12.22
N LYS A 192 -9.90 0.87 -12.60
CA LYS A 192 -9.39 -0.22 -11.75
C LYS A 192 -7.87 -0.18 -11.60
N CYS A 193 -7.14 -0.01 -12.71
CA CYS A 193 -5.67 -0.02 -12.70
C CYS A 193 -5.04 1.18 -11.98
N HIS A 194 -5.72 2.33 -11.97
CA HIS A 194 -5.15 3.59 -11.46
C HIS A 194 -5.98 4.30 -10.38
N GLY A 195 -7.20 3.85 -10.10
CA GLY A 195 -8.15 4.55 -9.22
C GLY A 195 -8.13 4.11 -7.75
N GLU A 196 -7.46 3.02 -7.39
CA GLU A 196 -7.44 2.53 -6.00
C GLU A 196 -6.71 3.47 -5.02
N GLY A 197 -6.03 4.53 -5.50
CA GLY A 197 -5.44 5.58 -4.65
C GLY A 197 -6.36 6.78 -4.33
N ALA A 198 -7.55 6.90 -4.96
CA ALA A 198 -8.40 8.09 -4.82
C ALA A 198 -9.85 7.81 -4.38
N ALA A 199 -10.25 6.54 -4.27
CA ALA A 199 -11.63 6.15 -3.99
C ALA A 199 -11.96 6.01 -2.49
N SER A 200 -11.70 7.05 -1.70
CA SER A 200 -12.25 7.18 -0.34
C SER A 200 -12.97 8.51 -0.08
N GLN A 201 -13.10 9.38 -1.09
CA GLN A 201 -13.97 10.56 -0.98
C GLN A 201 -15.21 10.41 -1.87
N GLY A 202 -16.30 9.95 -1.24
CA GLY A 202 -17.69 10.23 -1.59
C GLY A 202 -18.07 10.08 -3.06
N ARG A 203 -18.46 8.87 -3.47
CA ARG A 203 -19.27 8.67 -4.67
C ARG A 203 -20.63 9.33 -4.45
N PRO A 204 -21.02 10.40 -5.16
CA PRO A 204 -22.37 10.92 -5.04
C PRO A 204 -23.34 9.88 -5.62
N GLU A 205 -24.44 9.64 -4.90
CA GLU A 205 -25.49 8.72 -5.36
C GLU A 205 -26.04 9.17 -6.72
N PRO A 206 -26.39 8.22 -7.60
CA PRO A 206 -26.99 8.51 -8.89
C PRO A 206 -28.37 9.15 -8.66
N ARG A 207 -28.46 10.47 -8.87
CA ARG A 207 -29.75 11.14 -9.00
C ARG A 207 -30.42 10.62 -10.27
N GLU A 208 -31.63 10.08 -10.13
CA GLU A 208 -32.51 9.79 -11.25
C GLU A 208 -32.75 11.07 -12.06
N VAL A 209 -32.11 11.16 -13.23
CA VAL A 209 -32.37 12.23 -14.20
C VAL A 209 -33.45 11.70 -15.14
N THR A 210 -34.70 11.97 -14.82
CA THR A 210 -35.83 11.82 -15.74
C THR A 210 -35.76 12.91 -16.80
N GLY A 211 -35.47 12.50 -18.05
CA GLY A 211 -35.64 13.30 -19.26
C GLY A 211 -34.34 13.69 -19.94
N GLU A 212 -33.77 12.80 -20.76
CA GLU A 212 -32.74 13.19 -21.72
C GLU A 212 -33.38 14.04 -22.84
N PRO A 213 -32.95 15.29 -23.04
CA PRO A 213 -33.38 16.08 -24.19
C PRO A 213 -32.79 15.43 -25.47
N LYS A 214 -33.63 15.26 -26.50
CA LYS A 214 -33.17 14.88 -27.84
C LYS A 214 -32.17 15.94 -28.32
N LEU A 215 -30.90 15.56 -28.36
CA LEU A 215 -29.84 16.36 -28.94
C LEU A 215 -30.01 16.37 -30.46
N ASP A 216 -29.79 17.54 -31.06
CA ASP A 216 -29.72 17.73 -32.51
C ASP A 216 -28.57 16.90 -33.08
N ASP A 217 -28.77 16.27 -34.25
CA ASP A 217 -27.83 15.28 -34.82
C ASP A 217 -26.40 15.85 -34.97
N GLY A 218 -26.28 17.17 -35.20
CA GLY A 218 -24.99 17.87 -35.26
C GLY A 218 -24.27 18.00 -33.91
N GLN A 219 -24.99 18.06 -32.79
CA GLN A 219 -24.40 18.13 -31.45
C GLN A 219 -23.90 16.76 -30.97
N GLU A 220 -24.55 15.68 -31.41
CA GLU A 220 -24.11 14.30 -31.15
C GLU A 220 -22.79 14.02 -31.91
N GLU A 221 -22.69 14.45 -33.16
CA GLU A 221 -21.49 14.31 -33.98
C GLU A 221 -20.30 15.08 -33.39
N GLU A 222 -20.52 16.32 -32.91
CA GLU A 222 -19.50 17.11 -32.21
C GLU A 222 -19.06 16.45 -30.90
N ARG A 223 -19.99 15.82 -30.16
CA ARG A 223 -19.69 15.07 -28.93
C ARG A 223 -18.82 13.85 -29.21
N ILE A 224 -19.14 13.09 -30.26
CA ILE A 224 -18.37 11.92 -30.69
C ILE A 224 -16.96 12.37 -31.12
N HIS A 225 -16.85 13.45 -31.88
CA HIS A 225 -15.56 13.97 -32.32
C HIS A 225 -14.68 14.40 -31.12
N LYS A 226 -15.28 15.06 -30.12
CA LYS A 226 -14.58 15.40 -28.86
C LYS A 226 -14.11 14.17 -28.09
N ARG A 227 -14.90 13.09 -28.07
CA ARG A 227 -14.51 11.81 -27.43
C ARG A 227 -13.36 11.12 -28.17
N ILE A 228 -13.39 11.11 -29.50
CA ILE A 228 -12.30 10.57 -30.33
C ILE A 228 -11.01 11.36 -30.10
N LEU A 229 -11.07 12.70 -30.13
CA LEU A 229 -9.91 13.56 -29.84
C LEU A 229 -9.38 13.34 -28.41
N LYS A 230 -10.25 13.13 -27.43
CA LYS A 230 -9.85 12.81 -26.05
C LYS A 230 -9.14 11.46 -25.97
N ALA A 231 -9.64 10.44 -26.66
CA ALA A 231 -9.01 9.12 -26.71
C ALA A 231 -7.64 9.17 -27.43
N GLU A 232 -7.53 9.88 -28.55
CA GLU A 232 -6.25 10.08 -29.26
C GLU A 232 -5.24 10.86 -28.41
N LEU A 233 -5.71 11.87 -27.65
CA LEU A 233 -4.87 12.61 -26.72
C LEU A 233 -4.39 11.73 -25.57
N MET A 234 -5.24 10.87 -25.01
CA MET A 234 -4.82 9.89 -24.00
C MET A 234 -3.79 8.91 -24.56
N GLN A 235 -4.00 8.37 -25.77
CA GLN A 235 -3.03 7.50 -26.42
C GLN A 235 -1.68 8.20 -26.66
N ARG A 236 -1.68 9.47 -27.08
CA ARG A 236 -0.45 10.24 -27.23
C ARG A 236 0.25 10.48 -25.89
N LYS A 237 -0.50 10.80 -24.83
CA LYS A 237 0.05 10.99 -23.49
C LYS A 237 0.65 9.70 -22.94
N MET A 238 -0.02 8.55 -23.12
CA MET A 238 0.55 7.24 -22.76
C MET A 238 1.84 6.94 -23.53
N LYS A 239 1.88 7.21 -24.85
CA LYS A 239 3.11 7.05 -25.63
C LYS A 239 4.25 7.95 -25.14
N GLN A 240 3.97 9.21 -24.83
CA GLN A 240 4.98 10.13 -24.29
C GLN A 240 5.47 9.70 -22.91
N PHE A 241 4.58 9.22 -22.05
CA PHE A 241 4.92 8.70 -20.73
C PHE A 241 5.85 7.47 -20.83
N ASN A 242 5.55 6.52 -21.73
CA ASN A 242 6.41 5.35 -21.95
C ASN A 242 7.79 5.72 -22.49
N LEU A 243 7.89 6.70 -23.39
CA LEU A 243 9.19 7.21 -23.88
C LEU A 243 10.02 7.86 -22.77
N SER A 244 9.38 8.54 -21.82
CA SER A 244 10.07 9.19 -20.69
C SER A 244 10.57 8.18 -19.65
N ILE A 245 9.94 7.01 -19.54
CA ILE A 245 10.39 5.93 -18.65
C ILE A 245 11.64 5.24 -19.23
N THR A 246 11.72 5.06 -20.55
CA THR A 246 12.86 4.42 -21.20
C THR A 246 14.14 5.26 -21.22
N ASP A 247 14.04 6.59 -21.12
CA ASP A 247 15.20 7.49 -21.08
C ASP A 247 15.83 7.62 -19.68
N LEU A 248 15.19 7.06 -18.64
CA LEU A 248 15.64 7.07 -17.24
C LEU A 248 16.25 5.74 -16.77
N SER A 249 16.33 4.73 -17.65
CA SER A 249 16.97 3.42 -17.40
C SER A 249 18.30 3.31 -18.14
#